data_AF-A0A497YHJ7-F1
#
_entry.id   AF-A0A497YHJ7-F1
#
_cell.length_a   1.000
_cell.length_b   1.000
_cell.length_c   1.000
_cell.angle_alpha   90.00
_cell.angle_beta   90.00
_cell.angle_gamma   90.00
#
_symmetry.space_group_name_H-M   'P 1'
#
loop_
_entity.id
_entity.type
_entity.pdbx_description
1 polymer ?
#
loop_
_entity_poly.entity_id
_entity_poly.type
_entity_poly.pdbx_seq_one_letter_code
_entity_poly.pdbx_strand_id
1 'polypeptide(L)'
;MEVNGYKYKGLPLIPSICRELIIELYQGKTVERKVIIEEVKAVHQLRGGTPGRADNVGTVKKALKTLLDEGNAENPSVGFWRIKLHDEENTIIEKENNDYDEGTVEEIDSTEFDSIDEFSEIEENTGVVYLYYFPSYKELALLKNSSTWRCKIGMTEGDPLVRITSQGVTILPEKPIIETFTTKHPRMLETVIHKILTINGSKSVDSPGSEWFETSPQEFFNIISFIENKNYRIEETE
;
A
#
# COMPACT_ATOMS: atom_id res chain seq x y z
N MET A 1 0.48 -38.90 21.16
CA MET A 1 1.69 -38.09 20.89
C MET A 1 1.39 -36.72 21.44
N GLU A 2 1.96 -36.39 22.61
CA GLU A 2 1.76 -35.10 23.26
C GLU A 2 2.29 -34.00 22.32
N VAL A 3 1.40 -33.13 21.85
CA VAL A 3 1.82 -31.99 21.05
C VAL A 3 2.53 -31.05 21.99
N ASN A 4 3.86 -31.00 21.85
CA ASN A 4 4.74 -29.99 22.41
C ASN A 4 4.03 -28.64 22.52
N GLY A 5 4.09 -28.01 23.69
CA GLY A 5 3.39 -26.76 23.97
C GLY A 5 3.54 -25.78 22.80
N TYR A 6 2.42 -25.35 22.22
CA TYR A 6 2.43 -24.38 21.13
C TYR A 6 3.18 -23.13 21.60
N LYS A 7 4.29 -22.81 20.93
CA LYS A 7 5.22 -21.75 21.37
C LYS A 7 4.59 -20.35 21.47
N TYR A 8 3.43 -20.14 20.85
CA TYR A 8 2.68 -18.88 20.89
C TYR A 8 1.37 -18.97 21.67
N LYS A 9 1.23 -19.97 22.55
CA LYS A 9 0.06 -20.10 23.41
C LYS A 9 -0.15 -18.84 24.25
N GLY A 10 -1.35 -18.28 24.22
CA GLY A 10 -1.74 -17.06 24.94
C GLY A 10 -1.27 -15.76 24.29
N LEU A 11 -0.51 -15.79 23.19
CA LEU A 11 -0.04 -14.59 22.49
C LEU A 11 -0.97 -14.23 21.32
N PRO A 12 -1.11 -12.92 21.00
CA PRO A 12 -1.91 -12.49 19.87
C PRO A 12 -1.23 -12.82 18.54
N LEU A 13 -2.04 -12.99 17.49
CA LEU A 13 -1.54 -13.18 16.14
C LEU A 13 -0.83 -11.91 15.63
N ILE A 14 0.49 -11.97 15.51
CA ILE A 14 1.35 -10.88 14.98
C ILE A 14 2.05 -11.32 13.68
N PRO A 15 2.63 -10.39 12.89
CA PRO A 15 3.18 -10.71 11.57
C PRO A 15 4.27 -11.78 11.57
N SER A 16 5.14 -11.82 12.60
CA SER A 16 6.18 -12.85 12.72
C SER A 16 5.59 -14.24 12.94
N ILE A 17 4.55 -14.36 13.78
CA ILE A 17 3.82 -15.62 13.99
C ILE A 17 3.11 -16.06 12.70
N CYS A 18 2.43 -15.12 12.02
CA CYS A 18 1.80 -15.41 10.73
C CYS A 18 2.80 -15.95 9.72
N ARG A 19 3.99 -15.34 9.61
CA ARG A 19 5.04 -15.78 8.68
C ARG A 19 5.39 -17.24 8.89
N GLU A 20 5.62 -17.64 10.14
CA GLU A 20 5.99 -19.00 10.48
C GLU A 20 4.86 -20.01 10.21
N LEU A 21 3.62 -19.65 10.56
CA LEU A 21 2.45 -20.47 10.24
C LEU A 21 2.21 -20.60 8.73
N ILE A 22 2.45 -19.55 7.95
CA ILE A 22 2.32 -19.58 6.49
C ILE A 22 3.33 -20.56 5.88
N ILE A 23 4.59 -20.52 6.30
CA ILE A 23 5.61 -21.47 5.86
C ILE A 23 5.17 -22.90 6.24
N GLU A 24 4.79 -23.11 7.51
CA GLU A 24 4.38 -24.42 8.01
C GLU A 24 3.22 -25.04 7.21
N LEU A 25 2.19 -24.25 6.90
CA LEU A 25 0.95 -24.74 6.27
C LEU A 25 1.08 -24.88 4.74
N TYR A 26 1.87 -24.00 4.11
CA TYR A 26 1.80 -23.78 2.67
C TYR A 26 3.12 -23.88 1.91
N GLN A 27 4.24 -24.22 2.55
CA GLN A 27 5.49 -24.50 1.82
C GLN A 27 5.26 -25.43 0.62
N GLY A 28 5.80 -25.03 -0.54
CA GLY A 28 5.66 -25.74 -1.81
C GLY A 28 4.28 -25.59 -2.49
N LYS A 29 3.34 -24.83 -1.93
CA LYS A 29 1.99 -24.65 -2.48
C LYS A 29 1.77 -23.23 -3.01
N THR A 30 0.84 -23.12 -3.96
CA THR A 30 0.25 -21.83 -4.37
C THR A 30 -1.16 -21.75 -3.82
N VAL A 31 -1.47 -20.71 -3.05
CA VAL A 31 -2.72 -20.58 -2.29
C VAL A 31 -3.25 -19.15 -2.39
N GLU A 32 -4.56 -19.00 -2.40
CA GLU A 32 -5.20 -17.67 -2.36
C GLU A 32 -5.01 -17.02 -0.99
N ARG A 33 -4.70 -15.72 -0.97
CA ARG A 33 -4.50 -14.91 0.23
C ARG A 33 -5.68 -14.99 1.19
N LYS A 34 -6.91 -15.08 0.68
CA LYS A 34 -8.11 -15.19 1.50
C LYS A 34 -8.10 -16.47 2.34
N VAL A 35 -7.75 -17.59 1.70
CA VAL A 35 -7.59 -18.89 2.37
C VAL A 35 -6.47 -18.83 3.42
N ILE A 36 -5.34 -18.21 3.08
CA ILE A 36 -4.24 -18.02 4.04
C ILE A 36 -4.69 -17.25 5.28
N ILE A 37 -5.48 -16.17 5.11
CA ILE A 37 -6.00 -15.37 6.22
C ILE A 37 -6.89 -16.20 7.14
N GLU A 38 -7.84 -16.94 6.56
CA GLU A 38 -8.81 -17.74 7.30
C GLU A 38 -8.13 -18.89 8.06
N GLU A 39 -7.26 -19.65 7.40
CA GLU A 39 -6.64 -20.84 7.99
C GLU A 39 -5.55 -20.50 9.01
N VAL A 40 -4.69 -19.50 8.76
CA VAL A 40 -3.65 -19.10 9.73
C VAL A 40 -4.29 -18.64 11.04
N LYS A 41 -5.39 -17.89 10.94
CA LYS A 41 -6.18 -17.46 12.10
C LYS A 41 -6.78 -18.68 12.83
N ALA A 42 -7.44 -19.58 12.10
CA ALA A 42 -8.05 -20.77 12.68
C ALA A 42 -7.02 -21.67 13.38
N VAL A 43 -5.88 -21.92 12.73
CA VAL A 43 -4.80 -22.75 13.28
C VAL A 43 -4.16 -22.11 14.50
N HIS A 44 -3.90 -20.80 14.50
CA HIS A 44 -3.34 -20.10 15.65
C HIS A 44 -4.26 -20.20 16.88
N GLN A 45 -5.56 -19.96 16.69
CA GLN A 45 -6.56 -20.05 17.76
C GLN A 45 -6.73 -21.48 18.27
N LEU A 46 -6.80 -22.46 17.37
CA LEU A 46 -6.91 -23.88 17.72
C LEU A 46 -5.72 -24.34 18.58
N ARG A 47 -4.53 -23.80 18.33
CA ARG A 47 -3.31 -24.10 19.09
C ARG A 47 -3.19 -23.30 20.39
N GLY A 48 -4.18 -22.48 20.72
CA GLY A 48 -4.26 -21.74 21.98
C GLY A 48 -3.65 -20.33 21.92
N GLY A 49 -3.39 -19.79 20.73
CA GLY A 49 -3.11 -18.37 20.53
C GLY A 49 -4.37 -17.51 20.62
N THR A 50 -4.20 -16.20 20.75
CA THR A 50 -5.31 -15.24 20.83
C THR A 50 -5.46 -14.47 19.52
N PRO A 51 -6.66 -13.98 19.17
CA PRO A 51 -6.81 -13.10 18.02
C PRO A 51 -5.93 -11.84 18.15
N GLY A 52 -5.38 -11.35 17.03
CA GLY A 52 -4.72 -10.04 16.97
C GLY A 52 -5.72 -8.87 17.02
N ARG A 53 -5.25 -7.64 16.77
CA ARG A 53 -6.12 -6.45 16.59
C ARG A 53 -6.77 -6.46 15.20
N ALA A 54 -8.07 -6.13 15.14
CA ALA A 54 -8.93 -6.15 13.94
C ALA A 54 -8.85 -7.46 13.13
N ASP A 55 -9.42 -7.49 11.92
CA ASP A 55 -9.65 -8.66 11.05
C ASP A 55 -8.43 -9.55 10.67
N ASN A 56 -7.23 -9.28 11.22
CA ASN A 56 -5.93 -9.91 10.94
C ASN A 56 -5.45 -9.80 9.46
N VAL A 57 -6.19 -9.11 8.59
CA VAL A 57 -5.85 -8.97 7.17
C VAL A 57 -4.54 -8.21 7.01
N GLY A 58 -4.38 -7.11 7.75
CA GLY A 58 -3.13 -6.33 7.76
C GLY A 58 -1.92 -7.14 8.22
N THR A 59 -2.10 -7.97 9.26
CA THR A 59 -1.07 -8.84 9.83
C THR A 59 -0.57 -9.86 8.80
N VAL A 60 -1.47 -10.54 8.11
CA VAL A 60 -1.13 -11.55 7.10
C VAL A 60 -0.51 -10.91 5.86
N LYS A 61 -1.01 -9.74 5.41
CA LYS A 61 -0.40 -9.00 4.28
C LYS A 61 1.04 -8.59 4.60
N LYS A 62 1.32 -8.13 5.82
CA LYS A 62 2.67 -7.77 6.26
C LYS A 62 3.59 -8.99 6.30
N ALA A 63 3.11 -10.13 6.78
CA ALA A 63 3.86 -11.39 6.78
C ALA A 63 4.21 -11.87 5.36
N LEU A 64 3.23 -11.88 4.44
CA LEU A 64 3.43 -12.27 3.04
C LEU A 64 4.40 -11.34 2.30
N LYS A 65 4.31 -10.03 2.54
CA LYS A 65 5.29 -9.07 2.02
C LYS A 65 6.70 -9.38 2.54
N THR A 66 6.84 -9.68 3.84
CA THR A 66 8.13 -10.04 4.42
C THR A 66 8.70 -11.30 3.78
N LEU A 67 7.88 -12.33 3.55
CA LEU A 67 8.30 -13.54 2.83
C LEU A 67 8.72 -13.27 1.39
N LEU A 68 8.04 -12.35 0.69
CA LEU A 68 8.42 -11.93 -0.64
C LEU A 68 9.80 -11.24 -0.63
N ASP A 69 9.99 -10.30 0.30
CA ASP A 69 11.22 -9.53 0.45
C ASP A 69 12.41 -10.45 0.85
N GLU A 70 12.16 -11.48 1.65
CA GLU A 70 13.13 -12.53 2.02
C GLU A 70 13.36 -13.56 0.88
N GLY A 71 12.61 -13.49 -0.21
CA GLY A 71 12.70 -14.43 -1.32
C GLY A 71 12.06 -15.80 -1.05
N ASN A 72 11.35 -15.96 0.07
CA ASN A 72 10.67 -17.18 0.53
C ASN A 72 9.25 -17.35 -0.05
N ALA A 73 8.72 -16.33 -0.72
CA ALA A 73 7.45 -16.40 -1.43
C ALA A 73 7.49 -15.67 -2.78
N GLU A 74 6.55 -16.01 -3.64
CA GLU A 74 6.26 -15.33 -4.91
C GLU A 74 4.77 -14.98 -4.97
N ASN A 75 4.43 -13.93 -5.72
CA ASN A 75 3.07 -13.54 -6.00
C ASN A 75 2.79 -13.73 -7.50
N PRO A 76 2.53 -14.97 -7.97
CA PRO A 76 2.39 -15.28 -9.38
C PRO A 76 1.17 -14.62 -10.04
N SER A 77 0.14 -14.27 -9.26
CA SER A 77 -1.06 -13.59 -9.74
C SER A 77 -1.72 -12.85 -8.59
N VAL A 78 -2.44 -11.77 -8.86
CA VAL A 78 -3.09 -10.93 -7.83
C VAL A 78 -3.89 -11.80 -6.86
N GLY A 79 -3.51 -11.74 -5.58
CA GLY A 79 -4.19 -12.49 -4.52
C GLY A 79 -3.73 -13.94 -4.36
N PHE A 80 -2.87 -14.47 -5.21
CA PHE A 80 -2.31 -15.83 -5.11
C PHE A 80 -0.85 -15.78 -4.68
N TRP A 81 -0.51 -16.58 -3.68
CA TRP A 81 0.83 -16.62 -3.09
C TRP A 81 1.41 -18.01 -3.21
N ARG A 82 2.60 -18.10 -3.80
CA ARG A 82 3.40 -19.32 -3.87
C ARG A 82 4.46 -19.26 -2.80
N ILE A 83 4.37 -20.15 -1.81
CA ILE A 83 5.37 -20.26 -0.74
C ILE A 83 6.42 -21.26 -1.20
N LYS A 84 7.70 -20.86 -1.19
CA LYS A 84 8.78 -21.73 -1.64
C LYS A 84 8.99 -22.88 -0.67
N LEU A 85 9.58 -23.96 -1.15
CA LEU A 85 10.03 -25.05 -0.29
C LEU A 85 11.14 -24.51 0.61
N HIS A 86 10.94 -24.64 1.91
CA HIS A 86 11.95 -24.26 2.89
C HIS A 86 12.75 -25.53 3.21
N ASP A 87 13.90 -25.71 2.56
CA ASP A 87 14.84 -26.76 2.98
C ASP A 87 15.32 -26.40 4.39
N GLU A 88 15.29 -27.35 5.33
CA GLU A 88 15.54 -27.13 6.76
C GLU A 88 16.98 -26.69 7.11
N GLU A 89 17.84 -26.43 6.13
CA GLU A 89 19.21 -25.93 6.30
C GLU A 89 19.33 -24.46 5.90
N ASN A 90 18.87 -23.54 6.75
CA ASN A 90 19.64 -22.34 7.13
C ASN A 90 18.92 -21.55 8.25
N THR A 91 19.54 -21.63 9.42
CA THR A 91 19.18 -21.03 10.70
C THR A 91 19.26 -19.49 10.74
N ILE A 92 18.28 -18.91 11.44
CA ILE A 92 18.37 -17.83 12.43
C ILE A 92 19.03 -16.52 11.98
N ILE A 93 18.21 -15.48 11.75
CA ILE A 93 18.52 -14.14 12.25
C ILE A 93 17.26 -13.58 12.92
N GLU A 94 17.23 -13.67 14.23
CA GLU A 94 16.37 -12.83 15.07
C GLU A 94 16.83 -11.38 14.92
N LYS A 95 15.95 -10.53 14.40
CA LYS A 95 15.99 -9.09 14.72
C LYS A 95 14.70 -8.77 15.43
N GLU A 96 14.76 -8.86 16.75
CA GLU A 96 13.87 -8.13 17.64
C GLU A 96 13.91 -6.65 17.24
N ASN A 97 12.76 -6.09 16.90
CA ASN A 97 12.43 -4.70 17.18
C ASN A 97 10.96 -4.68 17.55
N ASN A 98 10.73 -4.64 18.86
CA ASN A 98 9.47 -4.26 19.48
C ASN A 98 9.11 -2.86 18.99
N ASP A 99 7.91 -2.70 18.44
CA ASP A 99 7.09 -1.52 18.68
C ASP A 99 5.62 -1.93 18.49
N TYR A 100 4.91 -1.97 19.62
CA TYR A 100 3.46 -2.06 19.67
C TYR A 100 2.91 -0.70 19.28
N ASP A 101 2.18 -0.62 18.16
CA ASP A 101 1.37 0.56 17.85
C ASP A 101 -0.12 0.18 17.79
N GLU A 102 -0.89 1.02 18.47
CA GLU A 102 -2.28 0.85 18.85
C GLU A 102 -3.14 1.80 18.03
N GLY A 103 -3.88 1.25 17.06
CA GLY A 103 -4.82 2.03 16.26
C GLY A 103 -5.98 1.16 15.79
N THR A 104 -7.12 1.34 16.44
CA THR A 104 -8.43 0.76 16.14
C THR A 104 -9.04 1.32 14.86
N VAL A 105 -9.73 0.49 14.07
CA VAL A 105 -10.65 0.95 13.02
C VAL A 105 -11.91 0.08 13.03
N GLU A 106 -13.06 0.75 13.14
CA GLU A 106 -14.41 0.18 13.09
C GLU A 106 -14.88 0.03 11.63
N GLU A 107 -15.59 -1.06 11.35
CA GLU A 107 -16.26 -1.38 10.08
C GLU A 107 -17.62 -0.67 10.01
N ILE A 108 -17.99 -0.01 8.89
CA ILE A 108 -19.40 0.08 8.45
C ILE A 108 -19.53 0.04 6.91
N ASP A 109 -20.26 -1.00 6.50
CA ASP A 109 -21.35 -1.14 5.52
C ASP A 109 -21.45 -0.25 4.26
N SER A 110 -21.66 -0.95 3.16
CA SER A 110 -21.73 -0.47 1.78
C SER A 110 -23.17 -0.44 1.29
N THR A 111 -23.76 0.76 1.16
CA THR A 111 -24.95 0.95 0.31
C THR A 111 -24.97 2.34 -0.33
N GLU A 112 -24.96 2.31 -1.67
CA GLU A 112 -25.54 3.27 -2.63
C GLU A 112 -25.08 4.74 -2.58
N PHE A 113 -24.47 5.22 -3.67
CA PHE A 113 -25.05 6.33 -4.44
C PHE A 113 -24.46 6.45 -5.85
N ASP A 114 -25.37 6.81 -6.75
CA ASP A 114 -25.33 6.80 -8.21
C ASP A 114 -24.45 7.88 -8.88
N SER A 115 -23.81 7.42 -9.97
CA SER A 115 -23.73 8.04 -11.30
C SER A 115 -22.66 9.11 -11.65
N ILE A 116 -22.08 8.89 -12.85
CA ILE A 116 -21.39 9.82 -13.79
C ILE A 116 -19.89 10.08 -13.46
N ASP A 117 -18.87 9.87 -14.32
CA ASP A 117 -18.77 9.84 -15.79
C ASP A 117 -17.66 8.87 -16.26
N GLU A 118 -17.77 8.48 -17.53
CA GLU A 118 -16.97 7.56 -18.36
C GLU A 118 -15.45 7.49 -18.06
N PHE A 119 -15.00 6.45 -17.36
CA PHE A 119 -13.58 6.05 -17.35
C PHE A 119 -13.32 5.08 -18.51
N SER A 120 -12.40 5.48 -19.39
CA SER A 120 -11.89 4.66 -20.48
C SER A 120 -11.32 3.34 -19.97
N GLU A 121 -11.59 2.26 -20.72
CA GLU A 121 -11.14 0.90 -20.46
C GLU A 121 -9.65 0.87 -20.07
N ILE A 122 -9.37 0.55 -18.81
CA ILE A 122 -8.02 0.29 -18.32
C ILE A 122 -7.56 -0.98 -19.04
N GLU A 123 -6.67 -0.84 -20.03
CA GLU A 123 -6.02 -1.99 -20.67
C GLU A 123 -5.47 -2.93 -19.58
N GLU A 124 -5.77 -4.23 -19.68
CA GLU A 124 -5.27 -5.24 -18.75
C GLU A 124 -3.76 -5.05 -18.54
N ASN A 125 -3.35 -4.99 -17.27
CA ASN A 125 -1.96 -4.81 -16.83
C ASN A 125 -1.40 -3.37 -16.87
N THR A 126 -2.27 -2.35 -16.88
CA THR A 126 -1.90 -0.95 -16.64
C THR A 126 -2.34 -0.47 -15.26
N GLY A 127 -1.60 0.45 -14.65
CA GLY A 127 -1.95 1.09 -13.40
C GLY A 127 -1.72 2.60 -13.46
N VAL A 128 -2.18 3.32 -12.44
CA VAL A 128 -2.23 4.78 -12.44
C VAL A 128 -1.35 5.33 -11.33
N VAL A 129 -0.46 6.25 -11.69
CA VAL A 129 0.21 7.14 -10.73
C VAL A 129 -0.60 8.41 -10.68
N TYR A 130 -0.94 8.86 -9.47
CA TYR A 130 -1.74 10.06 -9.28
C TYR A 130 -1.02 11.05 -8.38
N LEU A 131 -1.29 12.32 -8.63
CA LEU A 131 -0.98 13.43 -7.77
C LEU A 131 -2.31 14.03 -7.33
N TYR A 132 -2.50 14.25 -6.03
CA TYR A 132 -3.63 15.05 -5.58
C TYR A 132 -3.21 16.15 -4.62
N TYR A 133 -4.02 17.20 -4.59
CA TYR A 133 -3.86 18.32 -3.69
C TYR A 133 -5.21 18.94 -3.34
N PHE A 134 -5.20 19.79 -2.33
CA PHE A 134 -6.37 20.51 -1.89
C PHE A 134 -6.38 21.94 -2.48
N PRO A 135 -7.50 22.43 -3.03
CA PRO A 135 -7.60 23.78 -3.59
C PRO A 135 -7.05 24.88 -2.68
N SER A 136 -7.34 24.83 -1.38
CA SER A 136 -6.84 25.81 -0.40
C SER A 136 -5.32 25.88 -0.34
N TYR A 137 -4.61 24.77 -0.59
CA TYR A 137 -3.14 24.75 -0.60
C TYR A 137 -2.59 25.49 -1.81
N LYS A 138 -3.22 25.33 -2.97
CA LYS A 138 -2.88 26.07 -4.19
C LYS A 138 -3.15 27.56 -4.00
N GLU A 139 -4.33 27.92 -3.51
CA GLU A 139 -4.68 29.32 -3.25
C GLU A 139 -3.72 30.00 -2.28
N LEU A 140 -3.40 29.34 -1.16
CA LEU A 140 -2.45 29.84 -0.17
C LEU A 140 -1.03 29.99 -0.75
N ALA A 141 -0.59 29.05 -1.59
CA ALA A 141 0.69 29.15 -2.27
C ALA A 141 0.73 30.34 -3.23
N LEU A 142 -0.30 30.53 -4.05
CA LEU A 142 -0.41 31.66 -4.97
C LEU A 142 -0.43 33.00 -4.23
N LEU A 143 -1.17 33.10 -3.12
CA LEU A 143 -1.14 34.29 -2.25
C LEU A 143 0.23 34.57 -1.65
N LYS A 144 1.06 33.54 -1.45
CA LYS A 144 2.45 33.65 -0.98
C LYS A 144 3.47 33.81 -2.11
N ASN A 145 3.03 34.00 -3.36
CA ASN A 145 3.89 34.03 -4.56
C ASN A 145 4.74 32.75 -4.75
N SER A 146 4.21 31.60 -4.31
CA SER A 146 4.79 30.29 -4.54
C SER A 146 4.10 29.60 -5.73
N SER A 147 4.88 29.00 -6.61
CA SER A 147 4.39 28.17 -7.72
C SER A 147 4.21 26.69 -7.35
N THR A 148 4.59 26.31 -6.12
CA THR A 148 4.46 24.95 -5.59
C THR A 148 3.61 24.95 -4.33
N TRP A 149 2.90 23.84 -4.12
CA TRP A 149 2.07 23.60 -2.95
C TRP A 149 2.14 22.13 -2.55
N ARG A 150 1.56 21.83 -1.40
CA ARG A 150 1.60 20.49 -0.84
C ARG A 150 0.70 19.54 -1.64
N CYS A 151 1.34 18.56 -2.27
CA CYS A 151 0.70 17.52 -3.06
C CYS A 151 1.05 16.15 -2.48
N LYS A 152 0.10 15.22 -2.51
CA LYS A 152 0.39 13.81 -2.24
C LYS A 152 0.52 13.07 -3.57
N ILE A 153 1.56 12.26 -3.70
CA ILE A 153 1.79 11.42 -4.87
C ILE A 153 1.66 9.98 -4.46
N GLY A 154 0.81 9.23 -5.16
CA GLY A 154 0.61 7.81 -4.92
C GLY A 154 0.35 7.05 -6.20
N MET A 155 0.14 5.74 -6.08
CA MET A 155 -0.29 4.91 -7.20
C MET A 155 -1.38 3.91 -6.82
N THR A 156 -2.03 3.38 -7.86
CA THR A 156 -3.04 2.34 -7.77
C THR A 156 -3.03 1.47 -9.03
N GLU A 157 -3.43 0.21 -8.90
CA GLU A 157 -3.69 -0.71 -10.02
C GLU A 157 -5.19 -0.71 -10.42
N GLY A 158 -6.02 0.08 -9.72
CA GLY A 158 -7.44 0.31 -10.02
C GLY A 158 -7.77 1.79 -10.03
N ASP A 159 -9.00 2.18 -9.69
CA ASP A 159 -9.42 3.59 -9.71
C ASP A 159 -8.69 4.45 -8.64
N PRO A 160 -8.00 5.54 -9.03
CA PRO A 160 -7.37 6.49 -8.12
C PRO A 160 -8.33 7.14 -7.13
N LEU A 161 -9.55 7.47 -7.54
CA LEU A 161 -10.56 8.05 -6.66
C LEU A 161 -10.91 7.07 -5.54
N VAL A 162 -11.13 5.80 -5.87
CA VAL A 162 -11.37 4.71 -4.90
C VAL A 162 -10.17 4.54 -3.98
N ARG A 163 -8.94 4.65 -4.49
CA ARG A 163 -7.71 4.55 -3.68
C ARG A 163 -7.50 5.75 -2.74
N ILE A 164 -7.84 6.95 -3.16
CA ILE A 164 -7.69 8.19 -2.37
C ILE A 164 -8.77 8.25 -1.30
N THR A 165 -10.01 7.95 -1.67
CA THR A 165 -11.14 7.86 -0.73
C THR A 165 -10.90 6.77 0.30
N SER A 166 -10.52 5.55 -0.10
CA SER A 166 -10.21 4.46 0.84
C SER A 166 -9.04 4.72 1.81
N GLN A 167 -8.25 5.78 1.60
CA GLN A 167 -7.19 6.20 2.52
C GLN A 167 -7.65 7.21 3.58
N GLY A 168 -8.90 7.70 3.57
CA GLY A 168 -9.34 8.69 4.56
C GLY A 168 -10.76 9.25 4.46
N VAL A 169 -11.77 8.43 4.11
CA VAL A 169 -13.15 8.90 3.83
C VAL A 169 -13.77 9.82 4.88
N THR A 170 -13.33 9.84 6.15
CA THR A 170 -14.04 10.64 7.17
C THR A 170 -13.47 12.03 7.46
N ILE A 171 -12.30 12.45 6.96
CA ILE A 171 -11.76 13.81 7.28
C ILE A 171 -10.86 14.39 6.16
N LEU A 172 -11.31 14.41 4.90
CA LEU A 172 -10.70 15.34 3.93
C LEU A 172 -11.30 16.74 4.15
N PRO A 173 -10.49 17.79 4.38
CA PRO A 173 -11.00 19.13 4.68
C PRO A 173 -11.79 19.74 3.51
N GLU A 174 -11.54 19.28 2.28
CA GLU A 174 -12.25 19.68 1.07
C GLU A 174 -12.08 18.63 -0.05
N LYS A 175 -12.78 18.82 -1.17
CA LYS A 175 -12.68 17.93 -2.35
C LYS A 175 -11.27 18.08 -2.97
N PRO A 176 -10.48 16.99 -3.06
CA PRO A 176 -9.16 17.05 -3.68
C PRO A 176 -9.26 17.21 -5.20
N ILE A 177 -8.31 17.94 -5.78
CA ILE A 177 -8.03 17.92 -7.22
C ILE A 177 -7.03 16.80 -7.47
N ILE A 178 -7.30 15.96 -8.47
CA ILE A 178 -6.54 14.74 -8.75
C ILE A 178 -6.09 14.78 -10.21
N GLU A 179 -4.79 14.64 -10.41
CA GLU A 179 -4.12 14.49 -11.69
C GLU A 179 -3.60 13.06 -11.80
N THR A 180 -3.79 12.42 -12.96
CA THR A 180 -3.50 10.99 -13.13
C THR A 180 -2.64 10.72 -14.35
N PHE A 181 -1.78 9.72 -14.25
CA PHE A 181 -0.96 9.21 -15.34
C PHE A 181 -0.97 7.68 -15.39
N THR A 182 -1.45 7.12 -16.50
CA THR A 182 -1.51 5.66 -16.72
C THR A 182 -0.18 5.13 -17.23
N THR A 183 0.31 4.05 -16.62
CA THR A 183 1.58 3.40 -16.96
C THR A 183 1.53 1.90 -16.73
N LYS A 184 2.40 1.14 -17.40
CA LYS A 184 2.61 -0.30 -17.15
C LYS A 184 3.45 -0.57 -15.89
N HIS A 185 4.09 0.45 -15.34
CA HIS A 185 5.01 0.32 -14.22
C HIS A 185 4.74 1.34 -13.09
N PRO A 186 3.51 1.38 -12.54
CA PRO A 186 3.08 2.41 -11.58
C PRO A 186 3.96 2.48 -10.34
N ARG A 187 4.36 1.32 -9.78
CA ARG A 187 5.20 1.24 -8.59
C ARG A 187 6.60 1.82 -8.81
N MET A 188 7.20 1.50 -9.95
CA MET A 188 8.54 2.00 -10.28
C MET A 188 8.49 3.50 -10.53
N LEU A 189 7.49 3.96 -11.28
CA LEU A 189 7.32 5.38 -11.61
C LEU A 189 7.08 6.23 -10.34
N GLU A 190 6.16 5.82 -9.46
CA GLU A 190 5.94 6.45 -8.15
C GLU A 190 7.24 6.54 -7.34
N THR A 191 7.96 5.42 -7.21
CA THR A 191 9.22 5.36 -6.45
C THR A 191 10.27 6.31 -7.01
N VAL A 192 10.38 6.42 -8.33
CA VAL A 192 11.34 7.32 -8.99
C VAL A 192 10.93 8.78 -8.77
N ILE A 193 9.65 9.11 -8.93
CA ILE A 193 9.13 10.46 -8.69
C ILE A 193 9.41 10.89 -7.24
N HIS A 194 9.10 10.03 -6.25
CA HIS A 194 9.37 10.31 -4.84
C HIS A 194 10.87 10.55 -4.59
N LYS A 195 11.75 9.75 -5.22
CA LYS A 195 13.21 9.92 -5.09
C LYS A 195 13.68 11.23 -5.71
N ILE A 196 13.21 11.59 -6.90
CA ILE A 196 13.57 12.85 -7.57
C ILE A 196 13.14 14.05 -6.72
N LEU A 197 11.88 14.08 -6.27
CA LEU A 197 11.38 15.17 -5.42
C LEU A 197 12.09 15.24 -4.06
N THR A 198 12.48 14.10 -3.50
CA THR A 198 13.29 14.06 -2.28
C THR A 198 14.69 14.65 -2.51
N ILE A 199 15.34 14.31 -3.62
CA ILE A 199 16.66 14.87 -3.99
C ILE A 199 16.56 16.38 -4.24
N ASN A 200 15.48 16.85 -4.85
CA ASN A 200 15.22 18.27 -5.08
C ASN A 200 14.93 19.06 -3.79
N GLY A 201 14.83 18.40 -2.64
CA GLY A 201 14.51 19.05 -1.36
C GLY A 201 13.03 19.39 -1.21
N SER A 202 12.16 18.89 -2.10
CA SER A 202 10.72 19.18 -2.12
C SER A 202 9.92 18.38 -1.10
N LYS A 203 10.57 17.62 -0.20
CA LYS A 203 9.86 16.80 0.79
C LYS A 203 9.26 17.69 1.86
N SER A 204 7.95 17.58 2.08
CA SER A 204 7.26 18.47 3.02
C SER A 204 7.57 18.03 4.46
N VAL A 205 8.29 18.89 5.19
CA VAL A 205 8.97 18.60 6.47
C VAL A 205 7.99 18.13 7.57
N ASP A 206 6.76 18.63 7.55
CA ASP A 206 5.74 18.38 8.57
C ASP A 206 4.66 17.40 8.09
N SER A 207 5.04 16.32 7.40
CA SER A 207 4.07 15.39 6.80
C SER A 207 3.94 14.07 7.54
N PRO A 208 2.71 13.63 7.87
CA PRO A 208 2.46 12.26 8.27
C PRO A 208 2.59 11.37 7.02
N GLY A 209 3.83 10.97 6.71
CA GLY A 209 4.16 10.05 5.62
C GLY A 209 5.21 10.58 4.64
N SER A 210 5.83 9.66 3.90
CA SER A 210 6.87 9.95 2.91
C SER A 210 6.35 10.37 1.53
N GLU A 211 5.04 10.53 1.39
CA GLU A 211 4.34 10.66 0.10
C GLU A 211 3.89 12.10 -0.21
N TRP A 212 4.22 13.06 0.67
CA TRP A 212 3.83 14.47 0.55
C TRP A 212 5.02 15.34 0.15
N PHE A 213 4.82 16.16 -0.88
CA PHE A 213 5.85 16.99 -1.48
C PHE A 213 5.32 18.40 -1.78
N GLU A 214 6.17 19.41 -1.63
CA GLU A 214 5.95 20.76 -2.13
C GLU A 214 6.27 20.77 -3.63
N THR A 215 5.25 20.63 -4.46
CA THR A 215 5.40 20.48 -5.91
C THR A 215 4.20 21.07 -6.64
N SER A 216 4.05 20.81 -7.94
CA SER A 216 2.91 21.23 -8.75
C SER A 216 2.57 20.15 -9.79
N PRO A 217 1.34 20.12 -10.33
CA PRO A 217 1.01 19.29 -11.48
C PRO A 217 2.00 19.43 -12.63
N GLN A 218 2.46 20.66 -12.91
CA GLN A 218 3.45 20.93 -13.95
C GLN A 218 4.77 20.22 -13.69
N GLU A 219 5.31 20.31 -12.47
CA GLU A 219 6.54 19.61 -12.11
C GLU A 219 6.36 18.09 -12.15
N PHE A 220 5.23 17.58 -11.67
CA PHE A 220 4.89 16.16 -11.72
C PHE A 220 4.89 15.61 -13.14
N PHE A 221 4.19 16.26 -14.08
CA PHE A 221 4.19 15.84 -15.49
C PHE A 221 5.54 16.09 -16.18
N ASN A 222 6.32 17.09 -15.78
CA ASN A 222 7.68 17.30 -16.28
C ASN A 222 8.61 16.14 -15.87
N ILE A 223 8.52 15.65 -14.64
CA ILE A 223 9.30 14.49 -14.17
C ILE A 223 8.90 13.25 -14.96
N ILE A 224 7.60 13.01 -15.14
CA ILE A 224 7.11 11.88 -15.95
C ILE A 224 7.60 11.99 -17.40
N SER A 225 7.51 13.18 -17.99
CA SER A 225 8.03 13.49 -19.33
C SER A 225 9.51 13.13 -19.46
N PHE A 226 10.30 13.52 -18.46
CA PHE A 226 11.74 13.23 -18.41
C PHE A 226 12.04 11.73 -18.32
N ILE A 227 11.28 10.98 -17.52
CA ILE A 227 11.47 9.53 -17.33
C ILE A 227 11.05 8.74 -18.57
N GLU A 228 9.90 9.07 -19.15
CA GLU A 228 9.35 8.39 -20.33
C GLU A 228 9.99 8.87 -21.64
N ASN A 229 10.82 9.92 -21.59
CA ASN A 229 11.42 10.57 -22.74
C ASN A 229 10.37 11.05 -23.76
N LYS A 230 9.24 11.57 -23.25
CA LYS A 230 8.07 12.05 -24.00
C LYS A 230 7.68 13.43 -23.50
N ASN A 231 7.22 14.31 -24.40
CA ASN A 231 6.71 15.63 -24.00
C ASN A 231 5.21 15.56 -23.71
N TYR A 232 4.81 15.73 -22.45
CA TYR A 232 3.40 15.90 -22.07
C TYR A 232 3.09 17.40 -21.90
N ARG A 233 2.10 17.91 -22.64
CA ARG A 233 1.55 19.26 -22.45
C ARG A 233 0.35 19.15 -21.51
N ILE A 234 0.29 20.01 -20.51
CA ILE A 234 -0.92 20.23 -19.72
C ILE A 234 -1.76 21.25 -20.49
N GLU A 235 -3.01 20.90 -20.80
CA GLU A 235 -3.99 21.89 -21.25
C GLU A 235 -4.50 22.64 -20.02
N GLU A 236 -4.15 23.92 -19.90
CA GLU A 236 -4.73 24.78 -18.88
C GLU A 236 -6.22 24.96 -19.22
N THR A 237 -7.10 24.36 -18.42
CA THR A 237 -8.52 24.70 -18.45
C THR A 237 -8.72 26.04 -17.73
N GLU A 238 -9.17 27.04 -18.50
CA GLU A 238 -9.58 28.38 -18.06
C GLU A 238 -10.71 28.36 -17.02
#